data_AF-A0A964UHB6-F1
#
_entry.id   AF-A0A964UHB6-F1
#
_cell.length_a   1.000
_cell.length_b   1.000
_cell.length_c   1.000
_cell.angle_alpha   90.00
_cell.angle_beta   90.00
_cell.angle_gamma   90.00
#
_symmetry.space_group_name_H-M   'P 1'
#
loop_
_entity.id
_entity.type
_entity.pdbx_description
1 polymer ?
#
loop_
_entity_poly.entity_id
_entity_poly.type
_entity_poly.pdbx_seq_one_letter_code
_entity_poly.pdbx_strand_id
1 'polypeptide(L)'
;MLDPFADDLAKILCSKALRRAADKTQISTDPSARYIRTRGAHIDEVVAISAVTADLLGLNTSLAQAAAFGHDIGHVPLGHPGEEWVAKKMGLPFCHEVMGPIVAQRIERKGKGLNLTFQTLEGMMCHSGNTAREGMTPEAWVVRYCDKFAFIFADMNDLERMGLTLPNEVLRLASMFGSTQRERTTTAIAALMLESSEHGRVSFEHCELAQYFVSLRHEMYKVYRAVSQQNVGHILEPIVERLAALEMGDPFLLFALMTDKDINDLRSRLMIDVGDVLKTSAGEIIPHLKQIGPIDLCDSELDW
;
A
#
# COMPACT_ATOMS: atom_id res chain seq x y z
N MET A 1 -25.00 -6.18 19.23
CA MET A 1 -24.57 -6.43 17.84
C MET A 1 -23.06 -6.30 17.82
N LEU A 2 -22.31 -7.23 17.20
CA LEU A 2 -20.88 -7.02 17.01
C LEU A 2 -20.67 -5.85 16.05
N ASP A 3 -19.63 -5.05 16.28
CA ASP A 3 -19.18 -4.03 15.33
C ASP A 3 -18.80 -4.70 14.00
N PRO A 4 -19.49 -4.42 12.87
CA PRO A 4 -19.19 -5.06 11.59
C PRO A 4 -17.76 -4.78 11.12
N PHE A 5 -17.18 -3.65 11.51
CA PHE A 5 -15.82 -3.29 11.13
C PHE A 5 -14.77 -4.09 11.91
N ALA A 6 -15.10 -4.55 13.12
CA ALA A 6 -14.26 -5.49 13.86
C ALA A 6 -14.22 -6.88 13.19
N ASP A 7 -15.33 -7.30 12.56
CA ASP A 7 -15.36 -8.53 11.74
C ASP A 7 -14.52 -8.36 10.45
N ASP A 8 -14.60 -7.20 9.81
CA ASP A 8 -13.75 -6.85 8.66
C ASP A 8 -12.26 -6.85 9.00
N LEU A 9 -11.89 -6.24 10.13
CA LEU A 9 -10.53 -6.28 10.65
C LEU A 9 -10.06 -7.74 10.83
N ALA A 10 -10.87 -8.60 11.45
CA ALA A 10 -10.53 -10.01 11.64
C ALA A 10 -10.36 -10.77 10.30
N LYS A 11 -11.19 -10.49 9.30
CA LYS A 11 -11.08 -11.07 7.96
C LYS A 11 -9.78 -10.66 7.27
N ILE A 12 -9.41 -9.37 7.32
CA ILE A 12 -8.19 -8.85 6.68
C ILE A 12 -6.94 -9.38 7.37
N LEU A 13 -6.91 -9.41 8.71
CA LEU A 13 -5.79 -9.96 9.48
C LEU A 13 -5.50 -11.43 9.15
N CYS A 14 -6.53 -12.19 8.80
CA CYS A 14 -6.39 -13.59 8.40
C CYS A 14 -6.10 -13.79 6.90
N SER A 15 -6.10 -12.72 6.10
CA SER A 15 -5.97 -12.79 4.64
C SER A 15 -4.57 -13.20 4.19
N LYS A 16 -4.46 -13.74 2.98
CA LYS A 16 -3.16 -14.01 2.37
C LYS A 16 -2.52 -12.74 1.83
N ALA A 17 -3.33 -11.81 1.32
CA ALA A 17 -2.86 -10.53 0.82
C ALA A 17 -2.04 -9.77 1.87
N LEU A 18 -2.52 -9.70 3.11
CA LEU A 18 -1.75 -9.09 4.21
C LEU A 18 -0.45 -9.85 4.50
N ARG A 19 -0.48 -11.19 4.52
CA ARG A 19 0.74 -12.00 4.72
C ARG A 19 1.79 -11.75 3.63
N ARG A 20 1.36 -11.57 2.37
CA ARG A 20 2.27 -11.25 1.25
C ARG A 20 2.94 -9.89 1.43
N ALA A 21 2.29 -8.92 2.07
CA ALA A 21 2.88 -7.60 2.29
C ALA A 21 4.18 -7.65 3.13
N ALA A 22 4.35 -8.68 3.97
CA ALA A 22 5.59 -8.88 4.73
C ALA A 22 6.80 -9.17 3.83
N ASP A 23 6.59 -9.78 2.67
CA ASP A 23 7.63 -10.12 1.68
C ASP A 23 7.60 -9.18 0.45
N LYS A 24 6.98 -7.98 0.59
CA LYS A 24 6.99 -6.91 -0.40
C LYS A 24 7.77 -5.72 0.13
N THR A 25 8.58 -5.11 -0.73
CA THR A 25 9.42 -3.97 -0.39
C THR A 25 8.62 -2.68 -0.36
N GLN A 26 9.04 -1.77 0.54
CA GLN A 26 8.48 -0.42 0.60
C GLN A 26 9.26 0.53 -0.31
N ILE A 27 10.47 0.92 0.10
CA ILE A 27 11.32 1.86 -0.66
C ILE A 27 12.48 1.17 -1.40
N SER A 28 13.01 0.07 -0.86
CA SER A 28 14.21 -0.58 -1.39
C SER A 28 13.91 -2.00 -1.84
N THR A 29 14.22 -2.28 -3.10
CA THR A 29 14.21 -3.62 -3.72
C THR A 29 15.47 -4.43 -3.40
N ASP A 30 16.45 -3.86 -2.69
CA ASP A 30 17.72 -4.52 -2.35
C ASP A 30 17.51 -5.53 -1.21
N PRO A 31 17.63 -6.84 -1.47
CA PRO A 31 17.45 -7.88 -0.46
C PRO A 31 18.53 -7.88 0.63
N SER A 32 19.63 -7.15 0.45
CA SER A 32 20.70 -7.00 1.45
C SER A 32 20.38 -5.93 2.52
N ALA A 33 19.37 -5.09 2.29
CA ALA A 33 19.02 -3.96 3.15
C ALA A 33 18.19 -4.40 4.38
N ARG A 34 18.84 -5.11 5.31
CA ARG A 34 18.20 -5.85 6.43
C ARG A 34 17.36 -5.02 7.42
N TYR A 35 17.54 -3.71 7.48
CA TYR A 35 16.83 -2.82 8.41
C TYR A 35 15.92 -1.81 7.72
N ILE A 36 15.65 -2.01 6.43
CA ILE A 36 14.66 -1.23 5.71
C ILE A 36 13.29 -1.86 5.92
N ARG A 37 12.28 -1.02 6.12
CA ARG A 37 10.90 -1.49 6.33
C ARG A 37 10.39 -2.23 5.08
N THR A 38 9.68 -3.31 5.34
CA THR A 38 8.82 -3.95 4.34
C THR A 38 7.49 -3.21 4.26
N ARG A 39 6.68 -3.51 3.25
CA ARG A 39 5.32 -2.98 3.15
C ARG A 39 4.46 -3.39 4.35
N GLY A 40 4.63 -4.62 4.86
CA GLY A 40 3.99 -5.07 6.09
C GLY A 40 4.33 -4.18 7.30
N ALA A 41 5.60 -3.80 7.46
CA ALA A 41 5.99 -2.88 8.53
C ALA A 41 5.42 -1.47 8.36
N HIS A 42 5.30 -0.97 7.12
CA HIS A 42 4.59 0.27 6.83
C HIS A 42 3.10 0.18 7.21
N ILE A 43 2.42 -0.90 6.81
CA ILE A 43 1.01 -1.15 7.18
C ILE A 43 0.84 -1.12 8.70
N ASP A 44 1.71 -1.80 9.46
CA ASP A 44 1.64 -1.81 10.92
C ASP A 44 1.81 -0.40 11.53
N GLU A 45 2.72 0.42 10.98
CA GLU A 45 2.87 1.82 11.39
C GLU A 45 1.60 2.63 11.11
N VAL A 46 1.04 2.53 9.90
CA VAL A 46 -0.19 3.24 9.49
C VAL A 46 -1.39 2.82 10.34
N VAL A 47 -1.55 1.53 10.63
CA VAL A 47 -2.61 1.00 11.51
C VAL A 47 -2.48 1.59 12.90
N ALA A 48 -1.28 1.59 13.48
CA ALA A 48 -1.06 2.07 14.84
C ALA A 48 -1.44 3.55 14.98
N ILE A 49 -0.97 4.39 14.05
CA ILE A 49 -1.26 5.83 14.10
C ILE A 49 -2.71 6.15 13.69
N SER A 50 -3.32 5.38 12.79
CA SER A 50 -4.73 5.57 12.40
C SER A 50 -5.67 5.20 13.55
N ALA A 51 -5.36 4.11 14.27
CA ALA A 51 -6.14 3.69 15.43
C ALA A 51 -6.12 4.76 16.53
N VAL A 52 -4.92 5.26 16.87
CA VAL A 52 -4.75 6.33 17.87
C VAL A 52 -5.44 7.61 17.43
N THR A 53 -5.28 8.01 16.17
CA THR A 53 -5.90 9.25 15.66
C THR A 53 -7.44 9.14 15.63
N ALA A 54 -7.98 7.99 15.22
CA ALA A 54 -9.42 7.74 15.23
C ALA A 54 -9.99 7.78 16.66
N ASP A 55 -9.34 7.12 17.62
CA ASP A 55 -9.74 7.13 19.03
C ASP A 55 -9.74 8.56 19.61
N LEU A 56 -8.67 9.31 19.36
CA LEU A 56 -8.53 10.70 19.82
C LEU A 56 -9.58 11.66 19.23
N LEU A 57 -10.09 11.37 18.03
CA LEU A 57 -11.15 12.13 17.37
C LEU A 57 -12.56 11.60 17.69
N GLY A 58 -12.68 10.51 18.47
CA GLY A 58 -13.96 9.87 18.78
C GLY A 58 -14.61 9.15 17.59
N LEU A 59 -13.81 8.70 16.63
CA LEU A 59 -14.22 7.97 15.43
C LEU A 59 -14.21 6.46 15.67
N ASN A 60 -14.72 5.66 14.72
CA ASN A 60 -14.69 4.21 14.83
C ASN A 60 -13.28 3.66 14.57
N THR A 61 -12.58 3.28 15.64
CA THR A 61 -11.24 2.70 15.58
C THR A 61 -11.18 1.41 14.76
N SER A 62 -12.20 0.54 14.84
CA SER A 62 -12.24 -0.72 14.09
C SER A 62 -12.27 -0.49 12.58
N LEU A 63 -13.05 0.49 12.11
CA LEU A 63 -13.12 0.89 10.70
C LEU A 63 -11.79 1.48 10.23
N ALA A 64 -11.21 2.40 11.01
CA ALA A 64 -9.90 2.97 10.70
C ALA A 64 -8.81 1.89 10.61
N GLN A 65 -8.81 0.93 11.54
CA GLN A 65 -7.87 -0.20 11.52
C GLN A 65 -8.11 -1.14 10.34
N ALA A 66 -9.36 -1.52 10.06
CA ALA A 66 -9.68 -2.41 8.95
C ALA A 66 -9.24 -1.79 7.61
N ALA A 67 -9.58 -0.52 7.37
CA ALA A 67 -9.14 0.20 6.19
C ALA A 67 -7.60 0.32 6.13
N ALA A 68 -6.95 0.67 7.24
CA ALA A 68 -5.48 0.76 7.31
C ALA A 68 -4.78 -0.60 7.12
N PHE A 69 -5.32 -1.73 7.56
CA PHE A 69 -4.70 -3.03 7.25
C PHE A 69 -4.86 -3.41 5.78
N GLY A 70 -5.92 -2.93 5.13
CA GLY A 70 -6.22 -3.26 3.74
C GLY A 70 -5.60 -2.31 2.70
N HIS A 71 -5.23 -1.08 3.06
CA HIS A 71 -4.90 -0.03 2.07
C HIS A 71 -3.83 -0.44 1.06
N ASP A 72 -2.80 -1.14 1.52
CA ASP A 72 -1.58 -1.43 0.75
C ASP A 72 -1.50 -2.88 0.22
N ILE A 73 -2.55 -3.69 0.42
CA ILE A 73 -2.51 -5.12 0.04
C ILE A 73 -2.55 -5.35 -1.48
N GLY A 74 -2.90 -4.32 -2.25
CA GLY A 74 -3.01 -4.33 -3.71
C GLY A 74 -1.69 -4.10 -4.45
N HIS A 75 -0.64 -3.68 -3.74
CA HIS A 75 0.65 -3.40 -4.37
C HIS A 75 1.24 -4.63 -5.06
N VAL A 76 1.83 -4.44 -6.23
CA VAL A 76 2.58 -5.50 -6.94
C VAL A 76 4.01 -5.66 -6.38
N PRO A 77 4.75 -6.72 -6.77
CA PRO A 77 6.17 -6.81 -6.44
C PRO A 77 6.98 -5.60 -6.90
N LEU A 78 8.04 -5.27 -6.16
CA LEU A 78 8.98 -4.16 -6.40
C LEU A 78 8.38 -2.76 -6.26
N GLY A 79 7.24 -2.62 -5.59
CA GLY A 79 6.62 -1.33 -5.26
C GLY A 79 6.21 -0.51 -6.49
N HIS A 80 6.27 0.82 -6.37
CA HIS A 80 5.86 1.73 -7.46
C HIS A 80 6.54 1.48 -8.81
N PRO A 81 7.85 1.16 -8.90
CA PRO A 81 8.46 0.74 -10.17
C PRO A 81 7.75 -0.45 -10.83
N GLY A 82 7.30 -1.42 -10.04
CA GLY A 82 6.52 -2.56 -10.53
C GLY A 82 5.17 -2.12 -11.07
N GLU A 83 4.48 -1.23 -10.38
CA GLU A 83 3.17 -0.69 -10.80
C GLU A 83 3.26 0.11 -12.10
N GLU A 84 4.25 1.01 -12.19
CA GLU A 84 4.51 1.78 -13.40
C GLU A 84 4.80 0.87 -14.59
N TRP A 85 5.56 -0.22 -14.36
CA TRP A 85 5.83 -1.21 -15.40
C TRP A 85 4.57 -1.97 -15.81
N VAL A 86 3.74 -2.43 -14.86
CA VAL A 86 2.47 -3.11 -15.13
C VAL A 86 1.51 -2.20 -15.91
N ALA A 87 1.29 -0.97 -15.43
CA ALA A 87 0.43 0.02 -16.07
C ALA A 87 0.86 0.28 -17.52
N LYS A 88 2.17 0.46 -17.74
CA LYS A 88 2.74 0.65 -19.09
C LYS A 88 2.52 -0.56 -20.00
N LYS A 89 2.64 -1.78 -19.46
CA LYS A 89 2.50 -3.03 -20.23
C LYS A 89 1.06 -3.36 -20.57
N MET A 90 0.14 -3.09 -19.65
CA MET A 90 -1.29 -3.26 -19.87
C MET A 90 -1.87 -2.13 -20.75
N GLY A 91 -1.22 -0.97 -20.80
CA GLY A 91 -1.79 0.22 -21.44
C GLY A 91 -2.99 0.78 -20.67
N LEU A 92 -3.09 0.46 -19.38
CA LEU A 92 -4.19 0.81 -18.48
C LEU A 92 -3.64 1.46 -17.21
N PRO A 93 -4.43 2.31 -16.51
CA PRO A 93 -3.98 3.03 -15.32
C PRO A 93 -4.00 2.14 -14.08
N PHE A 94 -3.20 1.06 -14.07
CA PHE A 94 -3.09 0.17 -12.92
C PHE A 94 -2.56 0.93 -11.69
N CYS A 95 -3.22 0.75 -10.54
CA CYS A 95 -2.78 1.31 -9.27
C CYS A 95 -3.17 0.39 -8.10
N HIS A 96 -2.35 0.34 -7.05
CA HIS A 96 -2.57 -0.57 -5.92
C HIS A 96 -3.84 -0.27 -5.15
N GLU A 97 -4.21 1.00 -5.05
CA GLU A 97 -5.36 1.41 -4.26
C GLU A 97 -6.68 0.87 -4.86
N VAL A 98 -6.71 0.60 -6.16
CA VAL A 98 -7.82 -0.10 -6.83
C VAL A 98 -7.65 -1.62 -6.73
N MET A 99 -6.42 -2.12 -6.90
CA MET A 99 -6.13 -3.55 -6.82
C MET A 99 -6.40 -4.15 -5.42
N GLY A 100 -6.22 -3.38 -4.35
CA GLY A 100 -6.45 -3.84 -2.97
C GLY A 100 -7.88 -4.31 -2.73
N PRO A 101 -8.89 -3.47 -2.97
CA PRO A 101 -10.30 -3.84 -2.97
C PRO A 101 -10.64 -5.01 -3.90
N ILE A 102 -10.06 -5.07 -5.12
CA ILE A 102 -10.25 -6.20 -6.04
C ILE A 102 -9.75 -7.51 -5.40
N VAL A 103 -8.56 -7.50 -4.80
CA VAL A 103 -8.00 -8.65 -4.11
C VAL A 103 -8.91 -9.08 -2.96
N ALA A 104 -9.37 -8.14 -2.16
CA ALA A 104 -10.28 -8.40 -1.04
C ALA A 104 -11.61 -9.00 -1.51
N GLN A 105 -12.22 -8.49 -2.59
CA GLN A 105 -13.54 -8.90 -3.03
C GLN A 105 -13.55 -10.14 -3.94
N ARG A 106 -12.53 -10.32 -4.77
CA ARG A 106 -12.56 -11.33 -5.86
C ARG A 106 -11.51 -12.43 -5.72
N ILE A 107 -10.42 -12.21 -4.99
CA ILE A 107 -9.28 -13.15 -4.96
C ILE A 107 -9.21 -13.96 -3.66
N GLU A 108 -9.34 -13.29 -2.52
CA GLU A 108 -9.20 -13.94 -1.22
C GLU A 108 -10.21 -15.09 -1.04
N ARG A 109 -9.89 -16.00 -0.10
CA ARG A 109 -10.69 -17.21 0.19
C ARG A 109 -10.99 -18.06 -1.05
N LYS A 110 -9.97 -18.27 -1.91
CA LYS A 110 -10.05 -19.12 -3.12
C LYS A 110 -11.08 -18.60 -4.13
N GLY A 111 -11.11 -17.28 -4.32
CA GLY A 111 -12.02 -16.64 -5.26
C GLY A 111 -13.40 -16.28 -4.71
N LYS A 112 -13.61 -16.40 -3.39
CA LYS A 112 -14.90 -16.09 -2.74
C LYS A 112 -14.98 -14.68 -2.18
N GLY A 113 -13.85 -13.98 -2.08
CA GLY A 113 -13.76 -12.69 -1.43
C GLY A 113 -13.79 -12.76 0.10
N LEU A 114 -13.42 -11.66 0.74
CA LEU A 114 -13.50 -11.47 2.18
C LEU A 114 -14.92 -11.09 2.61
N ASN A 115 -15.73 -10.50 1.71
CA ASN A 115 -17.05 -9.92 2.01
C ASN A 115 -16.92 -8.85 3.11
N LEU A 116 -16.18 -7.80 2.78
CA LEU A 116 -15.96 -6.63 3.63
C LEU A 116 -17.10 -5.63 3.44
N THR A 117 -17.32 -4.78 4.44
CA THR A 117 -18.24 -3.64 4.33
C THR A 117 -17.76 -2.63 3.30
N PHE A 118 -18.71 -1.92 2.67
CA PHE A 118 -18.43 -0.84 1.74
C PHE A 118 -17.48 0.21 2.33
N GLN A 119 -17.71 0.65 3.58
CA GLN A 119 -16.90 1.67 4.23
C GLN A 119 -15.44 1.23 4.39
N THR A 120 -15.20 -0.04 4.72
CA THR A 120 -13.84 -0.58 4.82
C THR A 120 -13.16 -0.55 3.45
N LEU A 121 -13.84 -1.02 2.41
CA LEU A 121 -13.27 -1.06 1.06
C LEU A 121 -13.05 0.33 0.46
N GLU A 122 -13.99 1.26 0.69
CA GLU A 122 -13.84 2.67 0.30
C GLU A 122 -12.63 3.30 1.01
N GLY A 123 -12.48 3.05 2.32
CA GLY A 123 -11.33 3.51 3.10
C GLY A 123 -10.01 2.93 2.58
N MET A 124 -10.00 1.65 2.17
CA MET A 124 -8.85 1.04 1.51
C MET A 124 -8.54 1.71 0.17
N MET A 125 -9.53 2.02 -0.67
CA MET A 125 -9.31 2.58 -2.00
C MET A 125 -8.90 4.05 -1.99
N CYS A 126 -9.43 4.84 -1.06
CA CYS A 126 -9.32 6.29 -1.10
C CYS A 126 -8.11 6.87 -0.35
N HIS A 127 -7.22 6.02 0.17
CA HIS A 127 -6.04 6.45 0.94
C HIS A 127 -4.96 7.16 0.09
N SER A 128 -4.83 6.79 -1.19
CA SER A 128 -3.77 7.26 -2.08
C SER A 128 -4.26 8.18 -3.20
N GLY A 129 -3.32 8.77 -3.95
CA GLY A 129 -3.56 9.43 -5.23
C GLY A 129 -4.76 10.39 -5.32
N ASN A 130 -5.46 10.31 -6.46
CA ASN A 130 -6.65 11.08 -6.80
C ASN A 130 -7.95 10.33 -6.48
N THR A 131 -7.89 9.22 -5.74
CA THR A 131 -9.07 8.40 -5.42
C THR A 131 -9.87 8.95 -4.24
N ALA A 132 -9.42 10.04 -3.60
CA ALA A 132 -10.21 10.74 -2.60
C ALA A 132 -11.52 11.26 -3.21
N ARG A 133 -12.62 11.01 -2.51
CA ARG A 133 -13.97 11.40 -2.92
C ARG A 133 -14.58 12.33 -1.88
N GLU A 134 -15.38 13.29 -2.33
CA GLU A 134 -16.25 14.03 -1.43
C GLU A 134 -17.24 13.05 -0.79
N GLY A 135 -17.39 13.09 0.54
CA GLY A 135 -18.31 12.22 1.27
C GLY A 135 -17.69 10.93 1.86
N MET A 136 -16.39 10.69 1.68
CA MET A 136 -15.68 9.62 2.39
C MET A 136 -15.90 9.70 3.91
N THR A 137 -15.88 8.54 4.57
CA THR A 137 -15.92 8.47 6.03
C THR A 137 -14.76 9.25 6.68
N PRO A 138 -14.97 9.86 7.88
CA PRO A 138 -13.89 10.46 8.66
C PRO A 138 -12.70 9.52 8.90
N GLU A 139 -12.97 8.22 9.10
CA GLU A 139 -11.97 7.18 9.29
C GLU A 139 -11.09 7.00 8.04
N ALA A 140 -11.68 7.02 6.84
CA ALA A 140 -10.93 6.97 5.60
C ALA A 140 -10.02 8.21 5.41
N TRP A 141 -10.48 9.40 5.84
CA TRP A 141 -9.63 10.59 5.89
C TRP A 141 -8.48 10.44 6.88
N VAL A 142 -8.72 9.87 8.05
CA VAL A 142 -7.66 9.56 9.03
C VAL A 142 -6.61 8.65 8.41
N VAL A 143 -7.02 7.52 7.82
CA VAL A 143 -6.09 6.58 7.16
C VAL A 143 -5.28 7.27 6.08
N ARG A 144 -5.92 8.11 5.25
CA ARG A 144 -5.26 8.88 4.19
C ARG A 144 -4.16 9.80 4.69
N TYR A 145 -4.39 10.54 5.78
CA TYR A 145 -3.37 11.43 6.33
C TYR A 145 -2.28 10.63 7.06
N CYS A 146 -2.68 9.62 7.82
CA CYS A 146 -1.78 8.73 8.55
C CYS A 146 -0.79 8.01 7.63
N ASP A 147 -1.27 7.42 6.53
CA ASP A 147 -0.43 6.82 5.50
C ASP A 147 0.68 7.78 5.04
N LYS A 148 0.31 9.02 4.70
CA LYS A 148 1.28 10.04 4.25
C LYS A 148 2.28 10.40 5.34
N PHE A 149 1.84 10.53 6.58
CA PHE A 149 2.72 10.83 7.72
C PHE A 149 3.74 9.70 7.95
N ALA A 150 3.26 8.45 8.03
CA ALA A 150 4.11 7.28 8.22
C ALA A 150 5.11 7.15 7.06
N PHE A 151 4.61 7.21 5.82
CA PHE A 151 5.41 7.12 4.60
C PHE A 151 6.55 8.15 4.62
N ILE A 152 6.25 9.44 4.73
CA ILE A 152 7.27 10.49 4.65
C ILE A 152 8.26 10.44 5.81
N PHE A 153 7.80 10.33 7.06
CA PHE A 153 8.69 10.47 8.21
C PHE A 153 9.60 9.27 8.43
N ALA A 154 9.14 8.08 8.06
CA ALA A 154 9.89 6.85 8.22
C ALA A 154 10.80 6.57 7.01
N ASP A 155 10.39 6.96 5.80
CA ASP A 155 11.25 6.84 4.61
C ASP A 155 12.52 7.69 4.73
N MET A 156 12.47 8.82 5.42
CA MET A 156 13.67 9.59 5.75
C MET A 156 14.72 8.73 6.47
N ASN A 157 14.29 7.94 7.46
CA ASN A 157 15.19 7.07 8.21
C ASN A 157 15.69 5.90 7.34
N ASP A 158 14.84 5.37 6.46
CA ASP A 158 15.22 4.29 5.54
C ASP A 158 16.23 4.76 4.50
N LEU A 159 16.05 5.96 3.93
CA LEU A 159 17.00 6.59 3.02
C LEU A 159 18.37 6.79 3.69
N GLU A 160 18.41 7.28 4.93
CA GLU A 160 19.65 7.41 5.70
C GLU A 160 20.31 6.04 5.96
N ARG A 161 19.53 5.00 6.29
CA ARG A 161 20.03 3.63 6.46
C ARG A 161 20.60 3.03 5.17
N MET A 162 20.09 3.47 4.02
CA MET A 162 20.65 3.13 2.70
C MET A 162 21.94 3.91 2.39
N GLY A 163 22.40 4.78 3.30
CA GLY A 163 23.59 5.61 3.11
C GLY A 163 23.34 6.85 2.25
N LEU A 164 22.07 7.20 1.99
CA LEU A 164 21.72 8.37 1.21
C LEU A 164 21.64 9.61 2.09
N THR A 165 22.18 10.72 1.60
CA THR A 165 22.07 12.01 2.29
C THR A 165 20.81 12.73 1.84
N LEU A 166 19.95 13.08 2.80
CA LEU A 166 18.75 13.88 2.52
C LEU A 166 19.12 15.33 2.17
N PRO A 167 18.41 15.97 1.22
CA PRO A 167 18.61 17.38 0.92
C PRO A 167 18.41 18.27 2.15
N ASN A 168 19.20 19.35 2.27
CA ASN A 168 19.05 20.33 3.36
C ASN A 168 17.63 20.89 3.48
N GLU A 169 16.93 21.04 2.34
CA GLU A 169 15.54 21.46 2.28
C GLU A 169 14.61 20.48 3.02
N VAL A 170 14.76 19.17 2.77
CA VAL A 170 14.01 18.10 3.45
C VAL A 170 14.25 18.16 4.96
N LEU A 171 15.51 18.28 5.38
CA LEU A 171 15.88 18.35 6.79
C LEU A 171 15.28 19.58 7.48
N ARG A 172 15.32 20.75 6.82
CA ARG A 172 14.74 21.99 7.35
C ARG A 172 13.22 21.87 7.51
N LEU A 173 12.52 21.36 6.50
CA LEU A 173 11.06 21.20 6.54
C LEU A 173 10.64 20.16 7.59
N ALA A 174 11.35 19.04 7.67
CA ALA A 174 11.09 18.01 8.67
C ALA A 174 11.34 18.50 10.11
N SER A 175 12.30 19.41 10.33
CA SER A 175 12.58 19.97 11.66
C SER A 175 11.42 20.77 12.26
N MET A 176 10.47 21.25 11.43
CA MET A 176 9.25 21.90 11.90
C MET A 176 8.33 20.94 12.66
N PHE A 177 8.45 19.63 12.41
CA PHE A 177 7.64 18.60 13.07
C PHE A 177 8.38 17.94 14.24
N GLY A 178 9.71 17.95 14.24
CA GLY A 178 10.53 17.36 15.29
C GLY A 178 11.81 16.70 14.78
N SER A 179 12.65 16.32 15.74
CA SER A 179 13.98 15.74 15.48
C SER A 179 13.93 14.24 15.17
N THR A 180 12.96 13.52 15.74
CA THR A 180 12.79 12.07 15.54
C THR A 180 11.51 11.74 14.78
N GLN A 181 11.43 10.57 14.14
CA GLN A 181 10.19 10.10 13.48
C GLN A 181 8.99 10.12 14.44
N ARG A 182 9.20 9.74 15.71
CA ARG A 182 8.15 9.76 16.74
C ARG A 182 7.64 11.16 17.01
N GLU A 183 8.55 12.11 17.22
CA GLU A 183 8.18 13.52 17.41
C GLU A 183 7.43 14.05 16.19
N ARG A 184 7.96 13.80 14.98
CA ARG A 184 7.32 14.28 13.74
C ARG A 184 5.90 13.76 13.57
N THR A 185 5.70 12.47 13.82
CA THR A 185 4.39 11.81 13.78
C THR A 185 3.44 12.40 14.82
N THR A 186 3.90 12.56 16.07
CA THR A 186 3.08 13.10 17.17
C THR A 186 2.64 14.54 16.87
N THR A 187 3.58 15.37 16.39
CA THR A 187 3.30 16.77 16.02
C THR A 187 2.30 16.87 14.87
N ALA A 188 2.44 16.03 13.83
CA ALA A 188 1.52 16.00 12.70
C ALA A 188 0.10 15.58 13.13
N ILE A 189 -0.03 14.55 13.96
CA ILE A 189 -1.32 14.11 14.50
C ILE A 189 -1.95 15.19 15.37
N ALA A 190 -1.18 15.81 16.27
CA ALA A 190 -1.69 16.89 17.12
C ALA A 190 -2.21 18.08 16.31
N ALA A 191 -1.49 18.46 15.25
CA ALA A 191 -1.91 19.53 14.35
C ALA A 191 -3.18 19.17 13.55
N LEU A 192 -3.26 17.92 13.04
CA LEU A 192 -4.47 17.39 12.41
C LEU A 192 -5.66 17.44 13.38
N MET A 193 -5.49 17.05 14.63
CA MET A 193 -6.57 17.08 15.62
C MET A 193 -7.06 18.50 15.91
N LEU A 194 -6.14 19.43 16.14
CA LEU A 194 -6.47 20.83 16.40
C LEU A 194 -7.26 21.41 15.22
N GLU A 195 -6.74 21.27 14.01
CA GLU A 195 -7.41 21.77 12.81
C GLU A 195 -8.78 21.08 12.60
N SER A 196 -8.87 19.78 12.83
CA SER A 196 -10.12 19.03 12.69
C SER A 196 -11.19 19.53 13.67
N SER A 197 -10.79 19.89 14.89
CA SER A 197 -11.70 20.43 15.90
C SER A 197 -12.25 21.82 15.52
N GLU A 198 -11.46 22.63 14.82
CA GLU A 198 -11.86 23.97 14.36
C GLU A 198 -12.82 23.91 13.15
N HIS A 199 -12.64 22.92 12.28
CA HIS A 199 -13.37 22.82 11.01
C HIS A 199 -14.56 21.86 11.06
N GLY A 200 -14.72 21.08 12.13
CA GLY A 200 -15.82 20.14 12.30
C GLY A 200 -15.76 18.91 11.38
N ARG A 201 -14.59 18.63 10.79
CA ARG A 201 -14.29 17.48 9.92
C ARG A 201 -12.81 17.11 10.04
N VAL A 202 -12.44 15.88 9.70
CA VAL A 202 -11.02 15.49 9.65
C VAL A 202 -10.31 16.35 8.60
N SER A 203 -9.31 17.11 9.02
CA SER A 203 -8.63 18.10 8.18
C SER A 203 -7.16 18.27 8.58
N PHE A 204 -6.29 18.37 7.58
CA PHE A 204 -4.88 18.75 7.72
C PHE A 204 -4.41 19.45 6.43
N GLU A 205 -4.96 20.63 6.18
CA GLU A 205 -4.81 21.41 4.95
C GLU A 205 -4.56 22.90 5.22
N HIS A 206 -5.08 23.44 6.33
CA HIS A 206 -5.15 24.88 6.56
C HIS A 206 -4.05 25.39 7.50
N CYS A 207 -3.62 24.59 8.48
CA CYS A 207 -2.60 24.99 9.43
C CYS A 207 -1.21 25.12 8.78
N GLU A 208 -0.33 25.88 9.43
CA GLU A 208 1.03 26.12 8.95
C GLU A 208 1.82 24.81 8.77
N LEU A 209 1.63 23.85 9.69
CA LEU A 209 2.24 22.52 9.58
C LEU A 209 1.73 21.74 8.37
N ALA A 210 0.46 21.89 7.97
CA ALA A 210 -0.01 21.27 6.73
C ALA A 210 0.72 21.81 5.50
N GLN A 211 0.98 23.12 5.44
CA GLN A 211 1.73 23.75 4.35
C GLN A 211 3.21 23.29 4.32
N TYR A 212 3.84 23.16 5.49
CA TYR A 212 5.17 22.57 5.59
C TYR A 212 5.19 21.11 5.17
N PHE A 213 4.17 20.33 5.52
CA PHE A 213 4.08 18.92 5.14
C PHE A 213 3.94 18.75 3.64
N VAL A 214 3.10 19.58 2.99
CA VAL A 214 2.96 19.58 1.52
C VAL A 214 4.30 19.87 0.85
N SER A 215 5.05 20.84 1.36
CA SER A 215 6.39 21.19 0.86
C SER A 215 7.39 20.05 1.09
N LEU A 216 7.40 19.46 2.29
CA LEU A 216 8.27 18.34 2.64
C LEU A 216 8.01 17.15 1.72
N ARG A 217 6.73 16.81 1.52
CA ARG A 217 6.32 15.75 0.61
C ARG A 217 6.81 16.03 -0.80
N HIS A 218 6.65 17.25 -1.31
CA HIS A 218 7.12 17.63 -2.64
C HIS A 218 8.64 17.39 -2.81
N GLU A 219 9.45 17.74 -1.83
CA GLU A 219 10.90 17.50 -1.84
C GLU A 219 11.24 16.02 -1.73
N MET A 220 10.56 15.27 -0.87
CA MET A 220 10.74 13.82 -0.77
C MET A 220 10.43 13.10 -2.08
N TYR A 221 9.40 13.50 -2.83
CA TYR A 221 9.13 12.95 -4.17
C TYR A 221 10.25 13.21 -5.17
N LYS A 222 11.03 14.29 -5.02
CA LYS A 222 12.24 14.49 -5.85
C LYS A 222 13.32 13.47 -5.47
N VAL A 223 13.48 13.19 -4.17
CA VAL A 223 14.41 12.16 -3.68
C VAL A 223 14.00 10.78 -4.20
N TYR A 224 12.72 10.40 -4.08
CA TYR A 224 12.24 9.13 -4.61
C TYR A 224 12.49 8.99 -6.10
N ARG A 225 12.24 10.01 -6.91
CA ARG A 225 12.55 9.95 -8.36
C ARG A 225 14.04 9.79 -8.66
N ALA A 226 14.93 10.25 -7.78
CA ALA A 226 16.37 10.05 -7.93
C ALA A 226 16.80 8.63 -7.53
N VAL A 227 16.19 8.05 -6.49
CA VAL A 227 16.51 6.72 -5.96
C VAL A 227 15.83 5.60 -6.76
N SER A 228 14.61 5.85 -7.26
CA SER A 228 13.73 4.89 -7.91
C SER A 228 14.02 4.69 -9.40
N GLN A 229 15.14 5.21 -9.93
CA GLN A 229 15.56 5.00 -11.34
C GLN A 229 16.00 3.56 -11.66
N GLN A 230 15.56 2.57 -10.88
CA GLN A 230 15.76 1.18 -11.22
C GLN A 230 14.79 0.80 -12.33
N ASN A 231 15.31 0.63 -13.55
CA ASN A 231 14.54 0.00 -14.63
C ASN A 231 14.26 -1.45 -14.23
N VAL A 232 13.11 -1.72 -13.62
CA VAL A 232 12.72 -3.09 -13.22
C VAL A 232 12.31 -3.97 -14.41
N GLY A 233 12.17 -3.40 -15.60
CA GLY A 233 11.71 -4.14 -16.79
C GLY A 233 12.60 -5.33 -17.15
N HIS A 234 13.93 -5.21 -16.98
CA HIS A 234 14.85 -6.34 -17.23
C HIS A 234 14.65 -7.52 -16.26
N ILE A 235 14.01 -7.29 -15.10
CA ILE A 235 13.64 -8.32 -14.12
C ILE A 235 12.26 -8.87 -14.44
N LEU A 236 11.30 -7.98 -14.69
CA LEU A 236 9.88 -8.32 -14.78
C LEU A 236 9.48 -8.91 -16.14
N GLU A 237 10.04 -8.41 -17.24
CA GLU A 237 9.67 -8.84 -18.60
C GLU A 237 9.82 -10.36 -18.79
N PRO A 238 10.97 -10.99 -18.49
CA PRO A 238 11.15 -12.41 -18.76
C PRO A 238 10.22 -13.28 -17.90
N ILE A 239 9.90 -12.82 -16.69
CA ILE A 239 8.99 -13.54 -15.78
C ILE A 239 7.57 -13.48 -16.33
N VAL A 240 7.06 -12.29 -16.67
CA VAL A 240 5.68 -12.12 -17.12
C VAL A 240 5.44 -12.73 -18.50
N GLU A 241 6.39 -12.62 -19.43
CA GLU A 241 6.34 -13.34 -20.71
C GLU A 241 6.25 -14.85 -20.49
N ARG A 242 7.00 -15.35 -19.51
CA ARG A 242 6.96 -16.77 -19.16
C ARG A 242 5.65 -17.17 -18.50
N LEU A 243 5.08 -16.35 -17.61
CA LEU A 243 3.75 -16.58 -17.05
C LEU A 243 2.68 -16.65 -18.15
N ALA A 244 2.76 -15.76 -19.14
CA ALA A 244 1.85 -15.76 -20.28
C ALA A 244 1.96 -17.06 -21.10
N ALA A 245 3.19 -17.52 -21.36
CA ALA A 245 3.44 -18.76 -22.11
C ALA A 245 2.98 -20.05 -21.39
N LEU A 246 2.79 -20.01 -20.06
CA LEU A 246 2.31 -21.16 -19.28
C LEU A 246 0.79 -21.28 -19.26
N GLU A 247 0.05 -20.25 -19.73
CA GLU A 247 -1.42 -20.24 -19.83
C GLU A 247 -2.15 -20.62 -18.53
N MET A 248 -1.58 -20.25 -17.38
CA MET A 248 -2.12 -20.59 -16.04
C MET A 248 -3.22 -19.62 -15.56
N GLY A 249 -3.43 -18.52 -16.27
CA GLY A 249 -4.32 -17.43 -15.90
C GLY A 249 -3.84 -16.11 -16.51
N ASP A 250 -4.44 -14.99 -16.10
CA ASP A 250 -3.95 -13.66 -16.47
C ASP A 250 -2.53 -13.46 -15.88
N PRO A 251 -1.50 -13.25 -16.71
CA PRO A 251 -0.12 -13.14 -16.24
C PRO A 251 0.12 -11.91 -15.35
N PHE A 252 -0.61 -10.81 -15.56
CA PHE A 252 -0.50 -9.62 -14.73
C PHE A 252 -1.18 -9.81 -13.37
N LEU A 253 -2.31 -10.52 -13.34
CA LEU A 253 -2.94 -10.91 -12.07
C LEU A 253 -2.01 -11.82 -11.26
N LEU A 254 -1.44 -12.84 -11.89
CA LEU A 254 -0.50 -13.75 -11.23
C LEU A 254 0.70 -12.99 -10.68
N PHE A 255 1.28 -12.09 -11.48
CA PHE A 255 2.37 -11.22 -11.06
C PHE A 255 1.99 -10.32 -9.88
N ALA A 256 0.83 -9.64 -9.93
CA ALA A 256 0.37 -8.75 -8.86
C ALA A 256 0.21 -9.47 -7.52
N LEU A 257 -0.17 -10.75 -7.57
CA LEU A 257 -0.35 -11.60 -6.40
C LEU A 257 0.95 -12.23 -5.88
N MET A 258 2.09 -12.08 -6.57
CA MET A 258 3.40 -12.54 -6.09
C MET A 258 4.01 -11.58 -5.05
N THR A 259 5.09 -12.02 -4.40
CA THR A 259 5.94 -11.20 -3.53
C THR A 259 7.30 -10.94 -4.19
N ASP A 260 8.12 -10.07 -3.59
CA ASP A 260 9.47 -9.81 -4.12
C ASP A 260 10.37 -11.04 -3.99
N LYS A 261 10.11 -11.84 -2.96
CA LYS A 261 10.75 -13.14 -2.77
C LYS A 261 10.40 -14.10 -3.90
N ASP A 262 9.13 -14.18 -4.29
CA ASP A 262 8.71 -15.01 -5.43
C ASP A 262 9.44 -14.58 -6.72
N ILE A 263 9.51 -13.26 -6.98
CA ILE A 263 10.22 -12.71 -8.15
C ILE A 263 11.71 -13.08 -8.14
N ASN A 264 12.38 -12.95 -6.99
CA ASN A 264 13.79 -13.31 -6.85
C ASN A 264 14.02 -14.83 -7.01
N ASP A 265 13.14 -15.66 -6.43
CA ASP A 265 13.22 -17.12 -6.54
C ASP A 265 13.01 -17.57 -8.00
N LEU A 266 12.02 -17.00 -8.70
CA LEU A 266 11.76 -17.29 -10.12
C LEU A 266 12.91 -16.81 -11.01
N ARG A 267 13.47 -15.62 -10.76
CA ARG A 267 14.61 -15.08 -11.50
C ARG A 267 15.85 -15.98 -11.41
N SER A 268 16.02 -16.69 -10.30
CA SER A 268 17.16 -17.60 -10.11
C SER A 268 17.07 -18.90 -10.94
N ARG A 269 15.91 -19.17 -11.56
CA ARG A 269 15.67 -20.38 -12.35
C ARG A 269 16.24 -20.25 -13.75
N LEU A 270 16.82 -21.34 -14.26
CA LEU A 270 17.22 -21.46 -15.67
C LEU A 270 16.01 -21.44 -16.60
N MET A 271 14.91 -22.06 -16.18
CA MET A 271 13.63 -22.08 -16.87
C MET A 271 12.54 -22.16 -15.81
N ILE A 272 11.53 -21.28 -15.89
CA ILE A 272 10.37 -21.29 -15.00
C ILE A 272 9.33 -22.26 -15.56
N ASP A 273 8.89 -23.24 -14.79
CA ASP A 273 7.80 -24.14 -15.18
C ASP A 273 6.53 -23.94 -14.32
N VAL A 274 5.48 -24.69 -14.64
CA VAL A 274 4.20 -24.67 -13.89
C VAL A 274 4.43 -24.97 -12.41
N GLY A 275 5.33 -25.90 -12.10
CA GLY A 275 5.64 -26.31 -10.73
C GLY A 275 6.36 -25.22 -9.93
N ASP A 276 7.17 -24.39 -10.59
CA ASP A 276 7.76 -23.21 -9.97
C ASP A 276 6.70 -22.16 -9.63
N VAL A 277 5.80 -21.85 -10.58
CA VAL A 277 4.72 -20.87 -10.36
C VAL A 277 3.77 -21.33 -9.24
N LEU A 278 3.43 -22.61 -9.17
CA LEU A 278 2.57 -23.17 -8.12
C LEU A 278 3.18 -23.10 -6.71
N LYS A 279 4.50 -22.92 -6.58
CA LYS A 279 5.18 -22.74 -5.29
C LYS A 279 5.22 -21.28 -4.82
N THR A 280 4.87 -20.34 -5.69
CA THR A 280 4.80 -18.91 -5.34
C THR A 280 3.58 -18.61 -4.47
N SER A 281 3.53 -17.40 -3.91
CA SER A 281 2.36 -16.93 -3.16
C SER A 281 1.09 -16.73 -4.00
N ALA A 282 1.20 -16.77 -5.34
CA ALA A 282 0.06 -16.80 -6.26
C ALA A 282 -0.44 -18.23 -6.56
N GLY A 283 0.35 -19.27 -6.27
CA GLY A 283 0.08 -20.64 -6.70
C GLY A 283 -1.27 -21.20 -6.25
N GLU A 284 -1.72 -20.87 -5.04
CA GLU A 284 -2.99 -21.40 -4.50
C GLU A 284 -4.22 -20.87 -5.23
N ILE A 285 -4.19 -19.66 -5.79
CA ILE A 285 -5.38 -19.12 -6.48
C ILE A 285 -5.58 -19.75 -7.85
N ILE A 286 -4.51 -20.27 -8.47
CA ILE A 286 -4.49 -20.72 -9.87
C ILE A 286 -5.59 -21.75 -10.20
N PRO A 287 -5.83 -22.80 -9.39
CA PRO A 287 -6.93 -23.75 -9.63
C PRO A 287 -8.33 -23.11 -9.60
N HIS A 288 -8.48 -21.94 -9.00
CA HIS A 288 -9.75 -21.25 -8.81
C HIS A 288 -10.00 -20.14 -9.83
N LEU A 289 -8.99 -19.66 -10.56
CA LEU A 289 -9.12 -18.54 -11.51
C LEU A 289 -10.19 -18.77 -12.57
N LYS A 290 -10.33 -20.00 -13.07
CA LYS A 290 -11.39 -20.35 -14.05
C LYS A 290 -12.80 -20.13 -13.52
N GLN A 291 -13.02 -20.27 -12.20
CA GLN A 291 -14.33 -20.09 -11.57
C GLN A 291 -14.63 -18.62 -11.27
N ILE A 292 -13.59 -17.82 -11.00
CA ILE A 292 -13.71 -16.38 -10.71
C ILE A 292 -14.07 -15.58 -11.96
N GLY A 293 -13.69 -16.10 -13.14
CA GLY A 293 -13.87 -15.43 -14.43
C GLY A 293 -12.82 -14.33 -14.64
N PRO A 294 -12.96 -13.55 -15.72
CA PRO A 294 -12.08 -12.40 -15.96
C PRO A 294 -12.21 -11.37 -14.83
N ILE A 295 -11.08 -10.73 -14.51
CA ILE A 295 -10.99 -9.68 -13.50
C ILE A 295 -10.35 -8.48 -14.18
N ASP A 296 -11.05 -7.36 -14.15
CA ASP A 296 -10.44 -6.08 -14.51
C ASP A 296 -9.62 -5.59 -13.30
N LEU A 297 -8.30 -5.51 -13.47
CA LEU A 297 -7.37 -5.11 -12.42
C LEU A 297 -7.43 -3.59 -12.13
N CYS A 298 -8.18 -2.84 -12.94
CA CYS A 298 -8.33 -1.39 -12.84
C CYS A 298 -9.79 -0.97 -12.53
N ASP A 299 -10.66 -1.91 -12.16
CA ASP A 299 -12.06 -1.62 -11.82
C ASP A 299 -12.17 -0.90 -10.47
N SER A 300 -12.37 0.42 -10.53
CA SER A 300 -12.54 1.31 -9.37
C SER A 300 -14.00 1.48 -8.93
N GLU A 301 -14.95 0.94 -9.69
CA GLU A 301 -16.38 1.05 -9.46
C GLU A 301 -16.97 -0.31 -9.12
N LEU A 302 -16.18 -1.17 -8.46
CA LEU A 302 -16.55 -2.53 -8.03
C LEU A 302 -18.02 -2.60 -7.64
N ASP A 303 -18.72 -3.68 -8.01
CA ASP A 303 -20.11 -3.92 -7.60
C ASP A 303 -20.14 -4.19 -6.08
N TRP A 304 -20.08 -3.10 -5.30
CA TRP A 304 -19.80 -3.07 -3.86
C TRP A 304 -20.85 -3.79 -3.02
#